data_AF-H5TS80-F1
#
_entry.id   AF-H5TS80-F1
#
_cell.length_a   1.000
_cell.length_b   1.000
_cell.length_c   1.000
_cell.angle_alpha   90.00
_cell.angle_beta   90.00
_cell.angle_gamma   90.00
#
_symmetry.space_group_name_H-M   'P 1'
#
loop_
_entity.id
_entity.type
_entity.pdbx_description
1 polymer ?
#
loop_
_entity_poly.entity_id
_entity_poly.type
_entity_poly.pdbx_seq_one_letter_code
_entity_poly.pdbx_strand_id
1 'polypeptide(L)'
;MSKSFTDDMLASGVTIEAAGLYTMISTDRAVNALGYVYRKHEWEEFPGANSDTIDRLLNLLEKHGHIVAAGYHIVIRGYVRRNAFEFPSYLRSGLYDLQRAVTHPLLRCVIGSEFLRLDTRGWDDKKTSNVWLAANAIWQEITDGATLPPAHHLRGEDSISATMLDSLATMPEAERVYAELDARQWSVIAEHLRQPLQAAFQHHHHSNTVTQLARRTAT
;
A
#
# COMPACT_ATOMS: atom_id res chain seq x y z
N MET A 1 -26.43 7.27 15.00
CA MET A 1 -25.31 8.03 15.61
C MET A 1 -24.17 7.99 14.61
N SER A 2 -23.74 9.13 14.06
CA SER A 2 -22.52 9.16 13.25
C SER A 2 -21.35 8.91 14.20
N LYS A 3 -20.68 7.76 14.06
CA LYS A 3 -19.40 7.54 14.74
C LYS A 3 -18.44 8.60 14.23
N SER A 4 -17.82 9.37 15.13
CA SER A 4 -16.83 10.35 14.70
C SER A 4 -15.57 9.60 14.23
N PHE A 5 -14.89 10.12 13.21
CA PHE A 5 -13.63 9.54 12.73
C PHE A 5 -12.62 9.32 13.88
N THR A 6 -12.60 10.23 14.86
CA THR A 6 -11.78 10.12 16.07
C THR A 6 -12.19 8.93 16.94
N ASP A 7 -13.50 8.65 17.08
CA ASP A 7 -13.99 7.53 17.88
C ASP A 7 -13.55 6.19 17.28
N ASP A 8 -13.56 6.07 15.95
CA ASP A 8 -13.10 4.87 15.25
C ASP A 8 -11.58 4.66 15.38
N MET A 9 -10.80 5.74 15.35
CA MET A 9 -9.34 5.70 15.59
C MET A 9 -9.01 5.33 17.05
N LEU A 10 -9.74 5.89 18.01
CA LEU A 10 -9.56 5.54 19.43
C LEU A 10 -9.95 4.08 19.69
N ALA A 11 -11.04 3.60 19.05
CA ALA A 11 -11.46 2.21 19.13
C ALA A 11 -10.44 1.24 18.49
N SER A 12 -9.65 1.69 17.51
CA SER A 12 -8.55 0.90 16.95
C SER A 12 -7.27 0.93 17.80
N GLY A 13 -7.26 1.67 18.93
CA GLY A 13 -6.14 1.75 19.86
C GLY A 13 -5.15 2.89 19.57
N VAL A 14 -5.50 3.82 18.67
CA VAL A 14 -4.68 5.00 18.36
C VAL A 14 -4.99 6.12 19.36
N THR A 15 -3.98 6.89 19.79
CA THR A 15 -4.21 8.03 20.69
C THR A 15 -4.80 9.24 19.95
N ILE A 16 -5.35 10.20 20.69
CA ILE A 16 -5.92 11.44 20.12
C ILE A 16 -4.87 12.21 19.31
N GLU A 17 -3.63 12.29 19.80
CA GLU A 17 -2.54 12.99 19.14
C GLU A 17 -2.15 12.30 17.82
N ALA A 18 -2.11 10.97 17.80
CA ALA A 18 -1.84 10.21 16.59
C ALA A 18 -3.00 10.31 15.59
N ALA A 19 -4.25 10.33 16.06
CA ALA A 19 -5.41 10.61 15.20
C ALA A 19 -5.35 12.02 14.60
N GLY A 20 -4.90 13.02 15.38
CA GLY A 20 -4.66 14.38 14.93
C GLY A 20 -3.57 14.44 13.84
N LEU A 21 -2.42 13.82 14.09
CA LEU A 21 -1.33 13.74 13.11
C LEU A 21 -1.78 13.03 11.83
N TYR A 22 -2.49 11.90 11.95
CA TYR A 22 -3.02 11.18 10.79
C TYR A 22 -3.96 12.06 9.97
N THR A 23 -4.84 12.82 10.63
CA THR A 23 -5.76 13.74 9.95
C THR A 23 -4.96 14.76 9.14
N MET A 24 -3.99 15.42 9.75
CA MET A 24 -3.11 16.39 9.08
C MET A 24 -2.44 15.78 7.85
N ILE A 25 -1.77 14.63 8.02
CA ILE A 25 -1.12 13.91 6.93
C ILE A 25 -2.12 13.61 5.81
N SER A 26 -3.30 13.08 6.13
CA SER A 26 -4.30 12.67 5.13
C SER A 26 -4.99 13.81 4.38
N THR A 27 -4.95 15.02 4.94
CA THR A 27 -5.50 16.23 4.34
C THR A 27 -4.43 17.15 3.76
N ASP A 28 -3.15 16.77 3.88
CA ASP A 28 -2.05 17.58 3.37
C ASP A 28 -2.15 17.66 1.84
N ARG A 29 -2.02 18.89 1.32
CA ARG A 29 -2.03 19.15 -0.13
C ARG A 29 -0.90 18.46 -0.88
N ALA A 30 0.15 18.05 -0.19
CA ALA A 30 1.27 17.30 -0.75
C ALA A 30 0.97 15.80 -0.92
N VAL A 31 -0.14 15.29 -0.36
CA VAL A 31 -0.56 13.90 -0.59
C VAL A 31 -1.01 13.73 -2.03
N ASN A 32 -0.36 12.80 -2.72
CA ASN A 32 -0.69 12.50 -4.11
C ASN A 32 -1.82 11.47 -4.24
N ALA A 33 -2.15 11.10 -5.49
CA ALA A 33 -3.21 10.15 -5.79
C ALA A 33 -3.00 8.73 -5.23
N LEU A 34 -1.75 8.36 -4.91
CA LEU A 34 -1.40 7.07 -4.31
C LEU A 34 -1.38 7.12 -2.77
N GLY A 35 -1.75 8.25 -2.16
CA GLY A 35 -1.67 8.43 -0.72
C GLY A 35 -0.24 8.59 -0.22
N TYR A 36 0.70 8.93 -1.09
CA TYR A 36 2.10 9.15 -0.73
C TYR A 36 2.35 10.62 -0.37
N VAL A 37 3.21 10.83 0.63
CA VAL A 37 3.71 12.15 1.03
C VAL A 37 5.15 12.04 1.53
N TYR A 38 5.93 13.09 1.30
CA TYR A 38 7.32 13.21 1.74
C TYR A 38 7.43 14.13 2.96
N ARG A 39 7.94 13.62 4.07
CA ARG A 39 8.15 14.36 5.32
C ARG A 39 9.50 15.08 5.29
N LYS A 40 9.51 16.38 4.99
CA LYS A 40 10.72 17.22 4.98
C LYS A 40 10.88 18.10 6.23
N HIS A 41 10.47 17.64 7.41
CA HIS A 41 10.40 18.41 8.69
C HIS A 41 9.12 19.25 8.91
N GLU A 42 8.18 19.26 7.97
CA GLU A 42 6.99 20.15 8.00
C GLU A 42 6.04 19.90 9.20
N TRP A 43 6.10 18.73 9.84
CA TRP A 43 5.21 18.39 10.96
C TRP A 43 5.85 18.59 12.35
N GLU A 44 7.06 19.16 12.41
CA GLU A 44 7.65 19.70 13.66
C GLU A 44 6.92 20.97 14.11
N GLU A 45 6.13 21.60 13.23
CA GLU A 45 5.26 22.75 13.57
C GLU A 45 4.03 22.38 14.41
N PHE A 46 3.83 21.09 14.69
CA PHE A 46 2.78 20.64 15.60
C PHE A 46 3.03 21.23 17.00
N PRO A 47 2.14 22.08 17.55
CA PRO A 47 2.43 22.81 18.78
C PRO A 47 2.82 21.87 19.93
N GLY A 48 4.05 22.02 20.43
CA GLY A 48 4.58 21.21 21.52
C GLY A 48 5.11 19.83 21.12
N ALA A 49 5.16 19.48 19.83
CA ALA A 49 5.84 18.28 19.35
C ALA A 49 7.26 18.60 18.87
N ASN A 50 8.16 17.66 19.12
CA ASN A 50 9.50 17.61 18.54
C ASN A 50 9.58 16.40 17.59
N SER A 51 10.71 16.24 16.89
CA SER A 51 10.91 15.10 15.97
C SER A 51 10.62 13.75 16.62
N ASP A 52 11.09 13.53 17.85
CA ASP A 52 10.89 12.27 18.59
C ASP A 52 9.41 11.98 18.84
N THR A 53 8.63 13.02 19.15
CA THR A 53 7.18 12.90 19.36
C THR A 53 6.50 12.48 18.07
N ILE A 54 6.84 13.12 16.94
CA ILE A 54 6.29 12.77 15.63
C ILE A 54 6.67 11.35 15.25
N ASP A 55 7.93 10.94 15.43
CA ASP A 55 8.40 9.59 15.13
C ASP A 55 7.64 8.54 15.94
N ARG A 56 7.41 8.80 17.23
CA ARG A 56 6.60 7.93 18.09
C ARG A 56 5.14 7.82 17.60
N LEU A 57 4.53 8.93 17.19
CA LEU A 57 3.14 8.93 16.70
C LEU A 57 3.04 8.22 15.34
N LEU A 58 3.99 8.41 14.44
CA LEU A 58 4.06 7.68 13.16
C LEU A 58 4.23 6.18 13.37
N ASN A 59 5.12 5.78 14.28
CA ASN A 59 5.30 4.37 14.63
C ASN A 59 4.02 3.77 15.21
N LEU A 60 3.27 4.53 16.03
CA LEU A 60 1.97 4.10 16.51
C LEU A 60 0.97 3.92 15.35
N LEU A 61 0.88 4.89 14.44
CA LEU A 61 -0.01 4.80 13.27
C LEU A 61 0.35 3.61 12.37
N GLU A 62 1.65 3.34 12.15
CA GLU A 62 2.13 2.19 11.38
C GLU A 62 1.80 0.86 12.05
N LYS A 63 2.01 0.76 13.37
CA LYS A 63 1.67 -0.43 14.15
C LYS A 63 0.18 -0.77 14.07
N HIS A 64 -0.68 0.25 14.00
CA HIS A 64 -2.12 0.09 13.84
C HIS A 64 -2.58 0.04 12.37
N GLY A 65 -1.64 -0.01 11.42
CA GLY A 65 -1.93 -0.23 10.00
C GLY A 65 -2.57 0.95 9.26
N HIS A 66 -2.40 2.17 9.79
CA HIS A 66 -2.93 3.40 9.18
C HIS A 66 -2.00 4.02 8.15
N ILE A 67 -0.69 3.83 8.31
CA ILE A 67 0.34 4.32 7.40
C ILE A 67 1.47 3.30 7.26
N VAL A 68 2.38 3.58 6.33
CA VAL A 68 3.68 2.90 6.20
C VAL A 68 4.74 3.97 5.99
N ALA A 69 5.80 3.93 6.80
CA ALA A 69 6.92 4.84 6.76
C ALA A 69 8.21 4.11 6.34
N ALA A 70 8.91 4.71 5.38
CA ALA A 70 10.25 4.32 4.96
C ALA A 70 11.15 5.57 4.95
N GLY A 71 11.80 5.82 6.09
CA GLY A 71 12.50 7.09 6.32
C GLY A 71 11.53 8.27 6.28
N TYR A 72 11.80 9.24 5.40
CA TYR A 72 10.94 10.41 5.20
C TYR A 72 9.72 10.15 4.31
N HIS A 73 9.61 8.96 3.72
CA HIS A 73 8.55 8.63 2.77
C HIS A 73 7.40 7.93 3.48
N ILE A 74 6.18 8.41 3.29
CA ILE A 74 4.99 7.84 3.93
C ILE A 74 3.95 7.49 2.87
N VAL A 75 3.31 6.33 3.03
CA VAL A 75 2.10 5.93 2.31
C VAL A 75 0.95 5.77 3.29
N ILE A 76 -0.18 6.39 3.00
CA ILE A 76 -1.41 6.30 3.78
C ILE A 76 -2.22 5.09 3.32
N ARG A 77 -2.44 4.14 4.23
CA ARG A 77 -3.20 2.91 3.97
C ARG A 77 -4.66 3.21 3.60
N GLY A 78 -5.18 2.48 2.63
CA GLY A 78 -6.55 2.65 2.13
C GLY A 78 -6.86 4.02 1.52
N TYR A 79 -5.87 4.89 1.28
CA TYR A 79 -6.10 6.19 0.64
C TYR A 79 -6.55 6.02 -0.81
N VAL A 80 -5.86 5.17 -1.57
CA VAL A 80 -6.19 4.87 -2.98
C VAL A 80 -7.65 4.40 -3.11
N ARG A 81 -8.07 3.47 -2.23
CA ARG A 81 -9.45 2.96 -2.22
C ARG A 81 -10.47 4.06 -1.96
N ARG A 82 -10.21 4.94 -0.99
CA ARG A 82 -11.14 6.00 -0.58
C ARG A 82 -11.20 7.18 -1.54
N ASN A 83 -10.09 7.50 -2.20
CA ASN A 83 -9.92 8.76 -2.92
C ASN A 83 -9.61 8.61 -4.41
N ALA A 84 -9.08 7.49 -4.89
CA ALA A 84 -8.57 7.38 -6.25
C ALA A 84 -9.37 6.42 -7.13
N PHE A 85 -9.85 5.29 -6.59
CA PHE A 85 -10.65 4.32 -7.37
C PHE A 85 -11.97 4.90 -7.89
N GLU A 86 -12.52 5.92 -7.23
CA GLU A 86 -13.73 6.61 -7.69
C GLU A 86 -13.46 7.65 -8.78
N PHE A 87 -12.21 8.10 -8.93
CA PHE A 87 -11.81 9.20 -9.82
C PHE A 87 -10.66 8.76 -10.75
N PRO A 88 -10.96 8.17 -11.92
CA PRO A 88 -9.94 7.60 -12.81
C PRO A 88 -8.87 8.61 -13.27
N SER A 89 -9.24 9.87 -13.47
CA SER A 89 -8.31 10.94 -13.85
C SER A 89 -7.29 11.23 -12.75
N TYR A 90 -7.73 11.22 -11.49
CA TYR A 90 -6.87 11.40 -10.33
C TYR A 90 -5.96 10.17 -10.15
N LEU A 91 -6.51 8.95 -10.24
CA LEU A 91 -5.68 7.74 -10.18
C LEU A 91 -4.56 7.77 -11.23
N ARG A 92 -4.85 8.17 -12.47
CA ARG A 92 -3.86 8.24 -13.55
C ARG A 92 -2.67 9.15 -13.24
N SER A 93 -2.85 10.24 -12.50
CA SER A 93 -1.72 11.11 -12.13
C SER A 93 -0.75 10.41 -11.19
N GLY A 94 -1.22 9.43 -10.42
CA GLY A 94 -0.40 8.64 -9.50
C GLY A 94 0.75 7.87 -10.18
N LEU A 95 0.63 7.53 -11.47
CA LEU A 95 1.73 6.87 -12.20
C LEU A 95 2.99 7.75 -12.25
N TYR A 96 2.81 9.05 -12.50
CA TYR A 96 3.92 9.99 -12.56
C TYR A 96 4.64 10.09 -11.20
N ASP A 97 3.86 10.11 -10.11
CA ASP A 97 4.42 10.17 -8.77
C ASP A 97 5.12 8.87 -8.38
N LEU A 98 4.57 7.72 -8.77
CA LEU A 98 5.18 6.41 -8.55
C LEU A 98 6.57 6.33 -9.20
N GLN A 99 6.70 6.80 -10.44
CA GLN A 99 7.93 6.79 -11.21
C GLN A 99 9.01 7.74 -10.66
N ARG A 100 8.61 8.88 -10.05
CA ARG A 100 9.55 9.93 -9.66
C ARG A 100 9.82 10.03 -8.16
N ALA A 101 8.85 9.68 -7.32
CA ALA A 101 8.88 9.97 -5.89
C ALA A 101 8.82 8.71 -5.02
N VAL A 102 8.07 7.68 -5.44
CA VAL A 102 7.91 6.45 -4.66
C VAL A 102 8.87 5.38 -5.14
N THR A 103 10.15 5.50 -4.78
CA THR A 103 11.19 4.54 -5.19
C THR A 103 11.31 3.35 -4.23
N HIS A 104 10.87 3.50 -2.98
CA HIS A 104 11.05 2.46 -1.97
C HIS A 104 10.17 1.23 -2.24
N PRO A 105 10.73 0.01 -2.35
CA PRO A 105 9.99 -1.18 -2.78
C PRO A 105 8.87 -1.58 -1.80
N LEU A 106 9.08 -1.43 -0.49
CA LEU A 106 8.01 -1.65 0.51
C LEU A 106 6.80 -0.75 0.25
N LEU A 107 7.01 0.55 -0.03
CA LEU A 107 5.93 1.49 -0.26
C LEU A 107 5.18 1.15 -1.55
N ARG A 108 5.91 0.77 -2.61
CA ARG A 108 5.33 0.27 -3.85
C ARG A 108 4.49 -0.98 -3.62
N CYS A 109 4.97 -1.95 -2.83
CA CYS A 109 4.23 -3.15 -2.48
C CYS A 109 2.93 -2.83 -1.72
N VAL A 110 2.98 -1.91 -0.75
CA VAL A 110 1.80 -1.51 0.02
C VAL A 110 0.77 -0.84 -0.88
N ILE A 111 1.19 0.06 -1.77
CA ILE A 111 0.32 0.65 -2.80
C ILE A 111 -0.29 -0.45 -3.67
N GLY A 112 0.53 -1.40 -4.13
CA GLY A 112 0.11 -2.57 -4.90
C GLY A 112 -0.96 -3.39 -4.17
N SER A 113 -0.79 -3.62 -2.87
CA SER A 113 -1.75 -4.38 -2.07
C SER A 113 -3.15 -3.74 -2.03
N GLU A 114 -3.26 -2.41 -2.19
CA GLU A 114 -4.57 -1.75 -2.28
C GLU A 114 -5.30 -2.09 -3.59
N PHE A 115 -4.60 -2.40 -4.68
CA PHE A 115 -5.19 -2.83 -5.95
C PHE A 115 -5.76 -4.25 -5.90
N LEU A 116 -5.31 -5.11 -4.98
CA LEU A 116 -5.95 -6.41 -4.72
C LEU A 116 -7.39 -6.26 -4.24
N ARG A 117 -7.73 -5.08 -3.72
CA ARG A 117 -9.04 -4.74 -3.16
C ARG A 117 -9.93 -3.98 -4.14
N LEU A 118 -9.46 -3.79 -5.37
CA LEU A 118 -10.21 -3.14 -6.43
C LEU A 118 -11.39 -4.04 -6.83
N ASP A 119 -12.61 -3.53 -6.62
CA ASP A 119 -13.85 -4.16 -7.03
C ASP A 119 -14.56 -3.29 -8.06
N THR A 120 -14.75 -3.84 -9.25
CA THR A 120 -15.40 -3.16 -10.38
C THR A 120 -16.89 -3.47 -10.47
N ARG A 121 -17.44 -4.33 -9.60
CA ARG A 121 -18.87 -4.67 -9.61
C ARG A 121 -19.73 -3.43 -9.39
N GLY A 122 -20.77 -3.32 -10.20
CA GLY A 122 -21.74 -2.23 -10.10
C GLY A 122 -21.26 -0.89 -10.68
N TRP A 123 -20.09 -0.84 -11.29
CA TRP A 123 -19.67 0.32 -12.08
C TRP A 123 -20.17 0.19 -13.53
N ASP A 124 -20.43 1.32 -14.17
CA ASP A 124 -20.68 1.35 -15.60
C ASP A 124 -19.41 1.00 -16.41
N ASP A 125 -19.60 0.62 -17.67
CA ASP A 125 -18.50 0.17 -18.54
C ASP A 125 -17.43 1.25 -18.75
N LYS A 126 -17.83 2.52 -18.81
CA LYS A 126 -16.92 3.64 -19.04
C LYS A 126 -16.05 3.87 -17.81
N LYS A 127 -16.61 3.87 -16.60
CA LYS A 127 -15.86 3.96 -15.34
C LYS A 127 -14.94 2.75 -15.21
N THR A 128 -15.47 1.55 -15.41
CA THR A 128 -14.72 0.28 -15.32
C THR A 128 -13.50 0.29 -16.22
N SER A 129 -13.67 0.64 -17.50
CA SER A 129 -12.57 0.72 -18.46
C SER A 129 -11.54 1.79 -18.07
N ASN A 130 -11.98 2.99 -17.68
CA ASN A 130 -11.06 4.07 -17.31
C ASN A 130 -10.25 3.77 -16.04
N VAL A 131 -10.89 3.22 -15.00
CA VAL A 131 -10.20 2.82 -13.77
C VAL A 131 -9.25 1.67 -14.06
N TRP A 132 -9.69 0.65 -14.80
CA TRP A 132 -8.83 -0.48 -15.15
C TRP A 132 -7.57 -0.05 -15.89
N LEU A 133 -7.70 0.84 -16.89
CA LEU A 133 -6.54 1.37 -17.64
C LEU A 133 -5.56 2.11 -16.73
N ALA A 134 -6.06 2.98 -15.85
CA ALA A 134 -5.21 3.73 -14.92
C ALA A 134 -4.55 2.80 -13.88
N ALA A 135 -5.33 1.88 -13.30
CA ALA A 135 -4.85 0.90 -12.34
C ALA A 135 -3.82 -0.04 -12.97
N ASN A 136 -4.04 -0.49 -14.20
CA ASN A 136 -3.13 -1.39 -14.90
C ASN A 136 -1.78 -0.74 -15.15
N ALA A 137 -1.75 0.55 -15.53
CA ALA A 137 -0.49 1.26 -15.74
C ALA A 137 0.33 1.38 -14.44
N ILE A 138 -0.33 1.68 -13.32
CA ILE A 138 0.31 1.72 -11.99
C ILE A 138 0.78 0.33 -11.56
N TRP A 139 -0.06 -0.68 -11.77
CA TRP A 139 0.26 -2.07 -11.44
C TRP A 139 1.49 -2.54 -12.21
N GLN A 140 1.53 -2.34 -13.53
CA GLN A 140 2.67 -2.67 -14.38
C GLN A 140 3.96 -2.00 -13.89
N GLU A 141 3.90 -0.75 -13.44
CA GLU A 141 5.07 -0.06 -12.86
C GLU A 141 5.52 -0.67 -11.51
N ILE A 142 4.61 -1.19 -10.69
CA ILE A 142 4.94 -1.84 -9.41
C ILE A 142 5.53 -3.24 -9.64
N THR A 143 4.95 -4.00 -10.56
CA THR A 143 5.22 -5.43 -10.76
C THR A 143 6.05 -5.72 -12.01
N ASP A 144 6.82 -4.73 -12.47
CA ASP A 144 7.74 -4.83 -13.62
C ASP A 144 7.09 -5.44 -14.88
N GLY A 145 5.93 -4.91 -15.27
CA GLY A 145 5.23 -5.23 -16.51
C GLY A 145 4.11 -6.27 -16.39
N ALA A 146 3.89 -6.89 -15.22
CA ALA A 146 2.73 -7.77 -15.05
C ALA A 146 1.42 -7.00 -15.29
N THR A 147 0.45 -7.63 -15.94
CA THR A 147 -0.82 -6.99 -16.32
C THR A 147 -1.92 -7.37 -15.34
N LEU A 148 -2.80 -6.42 -15.00
CA LEU A 148 -3.97 -6.71 -14.20
C LEU A 148 -4.89 -7.72 -14.90
N PRO A 149 -5.57 -8.61 -14.16
CA PRO A 149 -6.66 -9.40 -14.70
C PRO A 149 -7.70 -8.52 -15.38
N PRO A 150 -8.46 -9.04 -16.36
CA PRO A 150 -9.56 -8.31 -16.97
C PRO A 150 -10.51 -7.73 -15.92
N ALA A 151 -11.09 -6.55 -16.20
CA ALA A 151 -11.86 -5.82 -15.21
C ALA A 151 -12.99 -6.63 -14.54
N HIS A 152 -13.63 -7.56 -15.25
CA HIS A 152 -14.68 -8.44 -14.72
C HIS A 152 -14.16 -9.52 -13.74
N HIS A 153 -12.85 -9.71 -13.62
CA HIS A 153 -12.22 -10.58 -12.61
C HIS A 153 -11.76 -9.81 -11.36
N LEU A 154 -11.84 -8.47 -11.38
CA LEU A 154 -11.51 -7.64 -10.22
C LEU A 154 -12.72 -7.56 -9.28
N ARG A 155 -12.74 -8.44 -8.28
CA ARG A 155 -13.84 -8.59 -7.31
C ARG A 155 -13.47 -8.15 -5.89
N GLY A 156 -12.33 -7.49 -5.73
CA GLY A 156 -11.81 -7.05 -4.45
C GLY A 156 -11.70 -8.17 -3.42
N GLU A 157 -12.24 -7.90 -2.22
CA GLU A 157 -12.11 -8.78 -1.03
C GLU A 157 -12.86 -10.11 -1.19
N ASP A 158 -13.85 -10.20 -2.08
CA ASP A 158 -14.65 -11.43 -2.29
C ASP A 158 -13.91 -12.51 -3.07
N SER A 159 -12.95 -12.14 -3.91
CA SER A 159 -12.16 -13.08 -4.71
C SER A 159 -10.88 -12.41 -5.19
N ILE A 160 -9.84 -12.52 -4.36
CA ILE A 160 -8.50 -12.00 -4.68
C ILE A 160 -7.88 -12.88 -5.77
N SER A 161 -7.37 -12.24 -6.83
CA SER A 161 -6.75 -12.94 -7.94
C SER A 161 -5.38 -13.53 -7.55
N ALA A 162 -5.21 -14.84 -7.72
CA ALA A 162 -3.92 -15.52 -7.49
C ALA A 162 -2.79 -14.91 -8.34
N THR A 163 -3.05 -14.59 -9.62
CA THR A 163 -2.05 -13.96 -10.49
C THR A 163 -1.60 -12.59 -9.99
N MET A 164 -2.49 -11.85 -9.32
CA MET A 164 -2.12 -10.57 -8.72
C MET A 164 -1.27 -10.76 -7.45
N LEU A 165 -1.59 -11.76 -6.62
CA LEU A 165 -0.79 -12.12 -5.46
C LEU A 165 0.63 -12.53 -5.88
N ASP A 166 0.73 -13.39 -6.89
CA ASP A 166 2.01 -13.86 -7.43
C ASP A 166 2.81 -12.68 -8.00
N SER A 167 2.18 -11.78 -8.76
CA SER A 167 2.87 -10.61 -9.34
C SER A 167 3.46 -9.68 -8.28
N LEU A 168 2.79 -9.52 -7.13
CA LEU A 168 3.36 -8.76 -6.00
C LEU A 168 4.45 -9.55 -5.29
N ALA A 169 4.30 -10.86 -5.13
CA ALA A 169 5.30 -11.73 -4.53
C ALA A 169 6.57 -11.86 -5.38
N THR A 170 6.51 -11.56 -6.68
CA THR A 170 7.66 -11.56 -7.60
C THR A 170 8.07 -10.18 -8.08
N MET A 171 7.58 -9.11 -7.44
CA MET A 171 7.95 -7.74 -7.81
C MET A 171 9.46 -7.48 -7.62
N PRO A 172 10.02 -6.42 -8.23
CA PRO A 172 11.41 -6.04 -7.97
C PRO A 172 11.69 -5.89 -6.47
N GLU A 173 12.81 -6.45 -6.02
CA GLU A 173 13.22 -6.48 -4.61
C GLU A 173 12.22 -7.20 -3.67
N ALA A 174 11.39 -8.13 -4.17
CA ALA A 174 10.41 -8.87 -3.36
C ALA A 174 10.98 -9.51 -2.08
N GLU A 175 12.21 -10.03 -2.11
CA GLU A 175 12.87 -10.60 -0.92
C GLU A 175 13.10 -9.56 0.19
N ARG A 176 13.50 -8.34 -0.19
CA ARG A 176 13.64 -7.22 0.75
C ARG A 176 12.28 -6.79 1.28
N VAL A 177 11.27 -6.71 0.40
CA VAL A 177 9.90 -6.40 0.79
C VAL A 177 9.39 -7.41 1.82
N TYR A 178 9.59 -8.71 1.57
CA TYR A 178 9.18 -9.76 2.49
C TYR A 178 9.82 -9.61 3.87
N ALA A 179 11.14 -9.40 3.92
CA ALA A 179 11.86 -9.19 5.18
C ALA A 179 11.34 -7.95 5.95
N GLU A 180 11.05 -6.85 5.24
CA GLU A 180 10.51 -5.63 5.84
C GLU A 180 9.06 -5.77 6.33
N LEU A 181 8.24 -6.54 5.61
CA LEU A 181 6.88 -6.89 6.03
C LEU A 181 6.91 -7.79 7.27
N ASP A 182 7.79 -8.79 7.30
CA ASP A 182 7.92 -9.72 8.42
C ASP A 182 8.42 -9.02 9.69
N ALA A 183 9.43 -8.15 9.57
CA ALA A 183 9.92 -7.32 10.66
C ALA A 183 8.83 -6.42 11.28
N ARG A 184 7.85 -6.00 10.47
CA ARG A 184 6.68 -5.21 10.89
C ARG A 184 5.48 -6.06 11.26
N GLN A 185 5.64 -7.37 11.36
CA GLN A 185 4.56 -8.32 11.64
C GLN A 185 3.35 -8.16 10.71
N TRP A 186 3.61 -7.70 9.48
CA TRP A 186 2.60 -7.44 8.46
C TRP A 186 1.51 -6.43 8.86
N SER A 187 1.73 -5.58 9.87
CA SER A 187 0.75 -4.56 10.30
C SER A 187 0.39 -3.58 9.18
N VAL A 188 1.33 -3.39 8.27
CA VAL A 188 1.26 -2.50 7.12
C VAL A 188 0.48 -3.07 5.94
N ILE A 189 -0.05 -4.29 6.01
CA ILE A 189 -0.96 -4.88 5.02
C ILE A 189 -2.37 -4.98 5.59
N ALA A 190 -3.40 -4.90 4.75
CA ALA A 190 -4.78 -5.10 5.20
C ALA A 190 -4.96 -6.52 5.75
N GLU A 191 -5.65 -6.66 6.88
CA GLU A 191 -5.74 -7.93 7.63
C GLU A 191 -6.16 -9.12 6.73
N HIS A 192 -7.20 -8.94 5.93
CA HIS A 192 -7.72 -9.98 5.03
C HIS A 192 -6.74 -10.36 3.89
N LEU A 193 -5.77 -9.51 3.58
CA LEU A 193 -4.73 -9.78 2.57
C LEU A 193 -3.48 -10.44 3.16
N ARG A 194 -3.31 -10.41 4.49
CA ARG A 194 -2.08 -10.87 5.14
C ARG A 194 -1.77 -12.32 4.80
N GLN A 195 -2.69 -13.24 5.10
CA GLN A 195 -2.45 -14.67 4.89
C GLN A 195 -2.26 -15.01 3.39
N PRO A 196 -3.10 -14.52 2.45
CA PRO A 196 -2.88 -14.75 1.02
C PRO A 196 -1.51 -14.26 0.53
N LEU A 197 -1.09 -13.06 0.92
CA LEU A 197 0.21 -12.52 0.50
C LEU A 197 1.36 -13.27 1.16
N GLN A 198 1.29 -13.60 2.45
CA GLN A 198 2.29 -14.42 3.13
C GLN A 198 2.52 -15.75 2.40
N ALA A 199 1.44 -16.43 2.01
CA ALA A 199 1.53 -17.68 1.26
C ALA A 199 2.21 -17.49 -0.10
N ALA A 200 1.85 -16.44 -0.84
CA ALA A 200 2.46 -16.13 -2.13
C ALA A 200 3.97 -15.81 -2.00
N PHE A 201 4.35 -14.91 -1.10
CA PHE A 201 5.76 -14.58 -0.85
C PHE A 201 6.57 -15.82 -0.41
N GLN A 202 6.02 -16.63 0.50
CA GLN A 202 6.68 -17.86 0.94
C GLN A 202 6.86 -18.85 -0.21
N HIS A 203 5.84 -19.05 -1.05
CA HIS A 203 5.92 -19.97 -2.19
C HIS A 203 7.10 -19.61 -3.11
N HIS A 204 7.29 -18.32 -3.41
CA HIS A 204 8.37 -17.85 -4.27
C HIS A 204 9.73 -17.82 -3.57
N HIS A 205 9.80 -17.43 -2.30
CA HIS A 205 11.04 -17.44 -1.51
C HIS A 205 11.62 -18.87 -1.39
N HIS A 206 10.78 -19.88 -1.10
CA HIS A 206 11.21 -21.27 -1.02
C HIS A 206 11.65 -21.81 -2.39
N SER A 207 10.94 -21.47 -3.47
CA SER A 207 11.29 -21.89 -4.83
C SER A 207 12.64 -21.32 -5.29
N ASN A 208 12.93 -20.06 -4.95
CA ASN A 208 14.22 -19.42 -5.23
C ASN A 208 15.37 -20.08 -4.48
N THR A 209 15.16 -20.39 -3.19
CA THR A 209 16.17 -21.05 -2.34
C THR A 209 16.51 -22.46 -2.84
N VAL A 210 15.51 -23.25 -3.22
CA VAL A 210 15.71 -24.60 -3.78
C VAL A 210 16.46 -24.55 -5.11
N THR A 211 16.13 -23.60 -5.98
CA THR A 211 16.79 -23.43 -7.29
C THR A 211 18.27 -23.04 -7.14
N GLN A 212 18.60 -22.20 -6.18
CA GLN A 212 19.99 -21.81 -5.89
C GLN A 212 20.83 -22.95 -5.32
N LEU A 213 20.24 -23.78 -4.44
CA LEU A 213 20.90 -24.96 -3.88
C LEU A 213 21.18 -26.00 -4.97
N ALA A 214 20.21 -26.27 -5.84
CA ALA A 214 20.36 -27.22 -6.94
C ALA A 214 21.47 -26.82 -7.93
N ARG A 215 21.63 -25.52 -8.21
CA ARG A 215 22.71 -25.00 -9.07
C ARG A 215 24.09 -25.11 -8.43
N ARG A 216 24.20 -25.00 -7.10
CA ARG A 216 25.46 -25.14 -6.36
C ARG A 216 25.94 -26.57 -6.21
N THR A 217 25.03 -27.54 -6.23
CA THR A 217 25.37 -28.97 -6.19
C THR A 217 25.68 -29.58 -7.56
N ALA A 218 25.42 -28.84 -8.64
CA ALA A 218 25.64 -29.28 -10.02
C ALA A 218 26.96 -28.78 -10.64
N THR A 219 27.79 -28.08 -9.85
CA THR A 219 29.14 -27.60 -10.18
C THR A 219 30.16 -28.30 -9.30
#